data_AF-A0AAV4LM75-F1
#
_entry.id   AF-A0AAV4LM75-F1
#
_cell.length_a   1.000
_cell.length_b   1.000
_cell.length_c   1.000
_cell.angle_alpha   90.00
_cell.angle_beta   90.00
_cell.angle_gamma   90.00
#
_symmetry.space_group_name_H-M   'P 1'
#
loop_
_entity.id
_entity.type
_entity.pdbx_description
1 polymer ?
#
loop_
_entity_poly.entity_id
_entity_poly.type
_entity_poly.pdbx_seq_one_letter_code
_entity_poly.pdbx_strand_id
1 'polypeptide(L)'
;MSDSGEAAASDAHDRPNWLVYPAESYQFREESLEIGRGLIFETANEIIKKRIRAYNRVGLRVTVCGVILCHRNGFPHIIVLRDSEGRLGLLGGKCKAYDGPEEALRQKLARFVSTSRKGTLQLDLRANADNVVVGELLGEFWRPEYDSDILPYLPLHVNRPREKILVYQVGLGRVSASS
;
A
#
# COMPACT_ATOMS: atom_id res chain seq x y z
N MET A 1 30.03 44.95 -18.97
CA MET A 1 28.76 44.73 -18.25
C MET A 1 27.80 44.07 -19.23
N SER A 2 27.89 42.75 -19.33
CA SER A 2 27.05 41.93 -20.19
C SER A 2 26.13 41.15 -19.27
N ASP A 3 24.87 41.57 -19.25
CA ASP A 3 23.80 40.97 -18.49
C ASP A 3 23.43 39.62 -19.14
N SER A 4 23.94 38.54 -18.55
CA SER A 4 23.58 37.18 -18.91
C SER A 4 22.25 36.86 -18.24
N GLY A 5 21.15 37.15 -18.95
CA GLY A 5 19.83 36.66 -18.62
C GLY A 5 19.78 35.14 -18.75
N GLU A 6 20.17 34.46 -17.67
CA GLU A 6 19.92 33.04 -17.47
C GLU A 6 18.41 32.88 -17.31
N ALA A 7 17.75 32.48 -18.39
CA ALA A 7 16.34 32.13 -18.38
C ALA A 7 16.18 30.95 -17.41
N ALA A 8 15.69 31.25 -16.21
CA ALA A 8 15.30 30.26 -15.23
C ALA A 8 14.37 29.25 -15.90
N ALA A 9 14.88 28.06 -16.19
CA ALA A 9 14.09 26.93 -16.63
C ALA A 9 13.00 26.75 -15.58
N SER A 10 11.76 26.96 -15.99
CA SER A 10 10.59 26.81 -15.14
C SER A 10 10.62 25.45 -14.48
N ASP A 11 10.65 25.44 -13.15
CA ASP A 11 10.38 24.29 -12.27
C ASP A 11 8.93 23.85 -12.47
N ALA A 12 8.63 23.35 -13.67
CA ALA A 12 7.38 22.67 -13.96
C ALA A 12 7.43 21.39 -13.14
N HIS A 13 6.58 21.30 -12.11
CA HIS A 13 6.38 20.07 -11.35
C HIS A 13 6.32 18.90 -12.33
N ASP A 14 7.41 18.12 -12.39
CA ASP A 14 7.50 16.97 -13.26
C ASP A 14 6.40 16.03 -12.81
N ARG A 15 5.32 15.95 -13.60
CA ARG A 15 4.13 15.21 -13.18
C ARG A 15 4.56 13.76 -13.05
N PRO A 16 4.39 13.14 -11.87
CA PRO A 16 4.86 11.78 -11.65
C PRO A 16 4.23 10.85 -12.69
N ASN A 17 5.08 10.24 -13.52
CA ASN A 17 4.62 9.33 -14.56
C ASN A 17 4.53 7.92 -13.99
N TRP A 18 3.33 7.37 -13.94
CA TRP A 18 3.10 6.01 -13.44
C TRP A 18 3.26 5.01 -14.56
N LEU A 19 4.15 4.04 -14.38
CA LEU A 19 4.21 2.87 -15.25
C LEU A 19 2.97 2.00 -14.98
N VAL A 20 2.04 1.99 -15.93
CA VAL A 20 0.80 1.20 -15.85
C VAL A 20 0.84 0.12 -16.93
N TYR A 21 0.69 -1.13 -16.52
CA TYR A 21 0.69 -2.29 -17.43
C TYR A 21 -0.73 -2.78 -17.73
N PRO A 22 -0.96 -3.45 -18.88
CA PRO A 22 -2.22 -4.10 -19.17
C PRO A 22 -2.58 -5.11 -18.07
N ALA A 23 -3.86 -5.21 -17.70
CA ALA A 23 -4.33 -6.13 -16.66
C ALA A 23 -3.98 -7.59 -16.96
N GLU A 24 -3.88 -7.94 -18.25
CA GLU A 24 -3.49 -9.26 -18.75
C GLU A 24 -2.03 -9.62 -18.42
N SER A 25 -1.20 -8.64 -18.05
CA SER A 25 0.18 -8.85 -17.58
C SER A 25 0.24 -9.44 -16.16
N TYR A 26 -0.87 -9.40 -15.43
CA TYR A 26 -0.98 -9.93 -14.08
C TYR A 26 -1.75 -11.25 -14.09
N GLN A 27 -1.21 -12.25 -13.41
CA GLN A 27 -1.89 -13.52 -13.17
C GLN A 27 -2.32 -13.60 -11.71
N PHE A 28 -3.62 -13.81 -11.49
CA PHE A 28 -4.19 -13.96 -10.16
C PHE A 28 -4.34 -15.44 -9.85
N ARG A 29 -3.91 -15.83 -8.64
CA ARG A 29 -4.15 -17.17 -8.09
C ARG A 29 -5.11 -17.02 -6.93
N GLU A 30 -6.13 -17.87 -6.90
CA GLU A 30 -6.93 -18.03 -5.71
C GLU A 30 -6.17 -18.91 -4.72
N GLU A 31 -5.84 -18.34 -3.57
CA GLU A 31 -5.18 -19.06 -2.50
C GLU A 31 -6.04 -18.90 -1.24
N SER A 32 -6.42 -20.04 -0.66
CA SER A 32 -7.28 -20.12 0.53
C SER A 32 -6.56 -19.80 1.84
N LEU A 33 -5.28 -19.44 1.78
CA LEU A 33 -4.55 -18.96 2.94
C LEU A 33 -5.24 -17.70 3.47
N GLU A 34 -5.42 -17.63 4.79
CA GLU A 34 -5.85 -16.41 5.47
C GLU A 34 -4.72 -15.36 5.42
N ILE A 35 -4.34 -14.89 4.22
CA ILE A 35 -3.28 -13.91 3.99
C ILE A 35 -3.79 -12.55 4.46
N GLY A 36 -3.78 -12.37 5.77
CA GLY A 36 -4.15 -11.14 6.44
C GLY A 36 -5.62 -10.79 6.24
N ARG A 37 -6.36 -10.65 7.34
CA ARG A 37 -7.62 -9.88 7.38
C ARG A 37 -7.32 -8.37 7.17
N GLY A 38 -6.64 -8.07 6.07
CA GLY A 38 -6.05 -6.78 5.69
C GLY A 38 -7.00 -5.95 4.84
N LEU A 39 -8.27 -6.34 4.75
CA LEU A 39 -9.32 -5.43 4.35
C LEU A 39 -9.52 -4.44 5.49
N ILE A 40 -9.21 -3.18 5.20
CA ILE A 40 -9.19 -2.05 6.12
C ILE A 40 -10.60 -1.70 6.63
N PHE A 41 -11.65 -2.32 6.07
CA PHE A 41 -12.99 -1.75 6.03
C PHE A 41 -13.93 -2.25 7.12
N GLU A 42 -13.71 -3.42 7.73
CA GLU A 42 -14.56 -3.86 8.84
C GLU A 42 -13.80 -4.67 9.90
N THR A 43 -14.05 -4.32 11.16
CA THR A 43 -13.33 -4.88 12.29
C THR A 43 -14.28 -5.77 13.07
N ALA A 44 -14.31 -7.07 12.76
CA ALA A 44 -15.04 -8.03 13.59
C ALA A 44 -14.69 -7.84 15.08
N ASN A 45 -15.65 -8.05 15.98
CA ASN A 45 -15.51 -7.79 17.43
C ASN A 45 -14.22 -8.37 18.04
N GLU A 46 -13.76 -9.53 17.56
CA GLU A 46 -12.51 -10.16 17.98
C GLU A 46 -11.26 -9.35 17.60
N ILE A 47 -11.27 -8.75 16.40
CA ILE A 47 -10.19 -7.90 15.91
C ILE A 47 -10.16 -6.59 16.71
N ILE A 48 -11.32 -6.02 17.07
CA ILE A 48 -11.40 -4.84 17.93
C ILE A 48 -10.72 -5.12 19.28
N LYS A 49 -11.07 -6.23 19.94
CA LYS A 49 -10.44 -6.65 21.21
C LYS A 49 -8.92 -6.80 21.10
N LYS A 50 -8.42 -7.30 19.96
CA LYS A 50 -6.97 -7.40 19.70
C LYS A 50 -6.34 -6.01 19.49
N ARG A 51 -7.01 -5.11 18.79
CA ARG A 51 -6.55 -3.73 18.55
C ARG A 51 -6.50 -2.93 19.85
N ILE A 52 -7.50 -3.05 20.73
CA ILE A 52 -7.52 -2.41 22.06
C ILE A 52 -6.31 -2.84 22.88
N ARG A 53 -6.10 -4.17 23.02
CA ARG A 53 -4.94 -4.70 23.77
C ARG A 53 -3.60 -4.24 23.20
N ALA A 54 -3.47 -4.18 21.88
CA ALA A 54 -2.25 -3.70 21.23
C ALA A 54 -2.03 -2.20 21.46
N TYR A 55 -3.08 -1.39 21.40
CA TYR A 55 -3.02 0.05 21.64
C TYR A 55 -2.60 0.36 23.07
N ASN A 56 -3.15 -0.34 24.06
CA ASN A 56 -2.77 -0.14 25.46
C ASN A 56 -1.30 -0.51 25.74
N ARG A 57 -0.66 -1.29 24.87
CA ARG A 57 0.76 -1.69 25.02
C ARG A 57 1.73 -0.85 24.21
N VAL A 58 1.37 -0.48 22.98
CA VAL A 58 2.29 0.10 21.99
C VAL A 58 1.77 1.44 21.43
N GLY A 59 0.52 1.80 21.71
CA GLY A 59 -0.11 3.04 21.24
C GLY A 59 -0.67 2.94 19.82
N LEU A 60 -0.55 4.05 19.09
CA LEU A 60 -1.12 4.27 17.76
C LEU A 60 -0.77 3.12 16.80
N ARG A 61 -1.78 2.58 16.11
CA ARG A 61 -1.55 1.64 15.02
C ARG A 61 -1.21 2.43 13.75
N VAL A 62 -0.10 2.07 13.10
CA VAL A 62 0.21 2.53 11.74
C VAL A 62 -0.05 1.38 10.77
N THR A 63 -0.83 1.66 9.74
CA THR A 63 -1.12 0.74 8.64
C THR A 63 -0.60 1.36 7.34
N VAL A 64 0.06 0.56 6.52
CA VAL A 64 0.59 0.97 5.23
C VAL A 64 -0.09 0.17 4.13
N CYS A 65 -0.49 0.83 3.05
CA CYS A 65 -1.28 0.28 1.96
C CYS A 65 -0.71 0.69 0.61
N GLY A 66 -0.78 -0.20 -0.37
CA GLY A 66 -0.32 0.02 -1.73
C GLY A 66 -1.48 0.17 -2.71
N VAL A 67 -1.39 1.17 -3.58
CA VAL A 67 -2.22 1.32 -4.78
C VAL A 67 -1.40 0.85 -5.97
N ILE A 68 -1.86 -0.21 -6.61
CA ILE A 68 -1.25 -0.75 -7.84
C ILE A 68 -2.23 -0.49 -8.98
N LEU A 69 -1.78 0.26 -9.98
CA LEU A 69 -2.55 0.52 -11.19
C LEU A 69 -2.25 -0.51 -12.27
N CYS A 70 -3.30 -0.91 -12.97
CA CYS A 70 -3.24 -1.56 -14.27
C CYS A 70 -4.21 -0.86 -15.23
N HIS A 71 -4.23 -1.26 -16.49
CA HIS A 71 -5.25 -0.77 -17.43
C HIS A 71 -5.94 -1.91 -18.18
N ARG A 72 -7.20 -1.69 -18.54
CA ARG A 72 -7.95 -2.53 -19.47
C ARG A 72 -8.47 -1.65 -20.58
N ASN A 73 -8.07 -1.91 -21.82
CA ASN A 73 -8.47 -1.12 -23.00
C ASN A 73 -8.23 0.40 -22.81
N GLY A 74 -7.12 0.78 -22.19
CA GLY A 74 -6.76 2.19 -21.92
C GLY A 74 -7.42 2.82 -20.68
N PHE A 75 -8.30 2.12 -19.98
CA PHE A 75 -8.94 2.62 -18.76
C PHE A 75 -8.18 2.17 -17.51
N PRO A 76 -7.82 3.09 -16.58
CA PRO A 76 -7.11 2.75 -15.36
C PRO A 76 -7.99 1.94 -14.40
N HIS A 77 -7.38 0.94 -13.77
CA HIS A 77 -7.99 0.07 -12.79
C HIS A 77 -7.05 -0.09 -11.58
N ILE A 78 -7.62 -0.29 -10.39
CA ILE A 78 -6.86 -0.55 -9.15
C ILE A 78 -6.96 -2.03 -8.82
N ILE A 79 -5.81 -2.66 -8.53
CA ILE A 79 -5.78 -4.02 -8.01
C ILE A 79 -6.17 -4.01 -6.53
N VAL A 80 -7.17 -4.81 -6.19
CA VAL A 80 -7.72 -4.93 -4.82
C VAL A 80 -7.85 -6.39 -4.41
N LEU A 81 -7.83 -6.64 -3.11
CA LEU A 81 -8.28 -7.89 -2.52
C LEU A 81 -9.80 -7.85 -2.38
N ARG A 82 -10.43 -9.01 -2.57
CA ARG A 82 -11.86 -9.23 -2.33
C ARG A 82 -12.03 -10.41 -1.37
N ASP A 83 -12.84 -10.26 -0.33
CA ASP A 83 -13.18 -11.38 0.55
C ASP A 83 -14.43 -12.16 0.09
N SER A 84 -14.77 -13.21 0.82
CA SER A 84 -15.93 -14.07 0.57
C SER A 84 -17.28 -13.33 0.67
N GLU A 85 -17.32 -12.19 1.37
CA GLU A 85 -18.52 -11.35 1.51
C GLU A 85 -18.57 -10.24 0.45
N GLY A 86 -17.58 -10.19 -0.45
CA GLY A 86 -17.50 -9.21 -1.54
C GLY A 86 -16.89 -7.86 -1.15
N ARG A 87 -16.42 -7.70 0.09
CA ARG A 87 -15.75 -6.47 0.54
C ARG A 87 -14.40 -6.33 -0.16
N LEU A 88 -14.07 -5.11 -0.54
CA LEU A 88 -12.84 -4.78 -1.25
C LEU A 88 -11.80 -4.19 -0.31
N GLY A 89 -10.52 -4.29 -0.66
CA GLY A 89 -9.51 -3.51 0.01
C GLY A 89 -8.11 -3.58 -0.55
N LEU A 90 -7.30 -2.63 -0.12
CA LEU A 90 -5.94 -2.45 -0.61
C LEU A 90 -5.00 -3.48 0.01
N LEU A 91 -3.97 -3.83 -0.77
CA LEU A 91 -2.89 -4.67 -0.31
C LEU A 91 -2.02 -3.90 0.69
N GLY A 92 -1.63 -4.53 1.80
CA GLY A 92 -0.84 -3.85 2.82
C GLY A 92 -0.91 -4.51 4.19
N GLY A 93 -0.68 -3.73 5.24
CA GLY A 93 -0.82 -4.20 6.60
C GLY A 93 -0.20 -3.30 7.66
N LYS A 94 -0.13 -3.82 8.89
CA LYS A 94 0.44 -3.10 10.04
C LYS A 94 1.93 -2.85 9.86
N CYS A 95 2.34 -1.59 10.01
CA CYS A 95 3.72 -1.15 10.18
C CYS A 95 4.09 -1.21 11.68
N LYS A 96 5.30 -1.68 12.01
CA LYS A 96 5.80 -1.63 13.38
C LYS A 96 6.46 -0.28 13.64
N ALA A 97 6.59 0.10 14.91
CA ALA A 97 7.09 1.41 15.30
C ALA A 97 8.55 1.68 14.87
N TYR A 98 9.35 0.62 14.66
CA TYR A 98 10.75 0.71 14.27
C TYR A 98 10.99 0.44 12.77
N ASP A 99 9.95 0.07 12.03
CA ASP A 99 10.05 -0.18 10.58
C ASP A 99 9.77 1.14 9.83
N GLY A 100 10.52 1.39 8.74
CA GLY A 100 10.16 2.44 7.79
C GLY A 100 8.86 2.08 7.06
N PRO A 101 7.90 3.00 6.87
CA PRO A 101 6.60 2.71 6.25
C PRO A 101 6.71 2.04 4.87
N GLU A 102 7.60 2.53 4.01
CA GLU A 102 7.83 2.01 2.66
C GLU A 102 8.39 0.58 2.71
N GLU A 103 9.40 0.34 3.54
CA GLU A 103 10.01 -0.97 3.72
C GLU A 103 9.01 -1.98 4.30
N ALA A 104 8.22 -1.55 5.29
CA ALA A 104 7.16 -2.36 5.86
C ALA A 104 6.13 -2.74 4.79
N LEU A 105 5.72 -1.79 3.94
CA LEU A 105 4.78 -2.03 2.84
C LEU A 105 5.36 -3.01 1.82
N ARG A 106 6.61 -2.79 1.39
CA ARG A 106 7.32 -3.67 0.47
C ARG A 106 7.31 -5.13 0.95
N GLN A 107 7.65 -5.34 2.23
CA GLN A 107 7.60 -6.67 2.86
C GLN A 107 6.17 -7.23 2.97
N LYS A 108 5.13 -6.39 3.17
CA LYS A 108 3.74 -6.86 3.18
C LYS A 108 3.31 -7.33 1.79
N LEU A 109 3.62 -6.56 0.76
CA LEU A 109 3.25 -6.85 -0.63
C LEU A 109 3.97 -8.07 -1.19
N ALA A 110 5.20 -8.33 -0.75
CA ALA A 110 5.95 -9.55 -1.09
C ALA A 110 5.23 -10.87 -0.74
N ARG A 111 4.23 -10.82 0.14
CA ARG A 111 3.39 -11.98 0.50
C ARG A 111 2.27 -12.25 -0.52
N PHE A 112 1.94 -11.26 -1.34
CA PHE A 112 0.87 -11.33 -2.35
C PHE A 112 1.42 -11.42 -3.77
N VAL A 113 2.67 -11.03 -3.98
CA VAL A 113 3.36 -11.10 -5.27
C VAL A 113 4.18 -12.39 -5.31
N SER A 114 4.10 -13.14 -6.40
CA SER A 114 4.98 -14.29 -6.66
C SER A 114 5.62 -14.15 -8.03
N THR A 115 6.94 -14.33 -8.08
CA THR A 115 7.71 -14.28 -9.33
C THR A 115 8.03 -15.66 -9.91
N SER A 116 7.65 -16.73 -9.20
CA SER A 116 7.95 -18.09 -9.66
C SER A 116 6.98 -18.54 -10.76
N ARG A 117 7.50 -18.65 -11.99
CA ARG A 117 6.79 -19.29 -13.13
C ARG A 117 6.65 -20.80 -12.98
N LYS A 118 7.45 -21.43 -12.12
CA LYS A 118 7.41 -22.87 -11.86
C LYS A 118 6.67 -23.08 -10.56
N GLY A 119 5.59 -23.86 -10.56
CA GLY A 119 4.64 -24.06 -9.45
C GLY A 119 5.20 -24.60 -8.11
N THR A 120 6.48 -24.40 -7.82
CA THR A 120 7.12 -24.70 -6.54
C THR A 120 6.69 -23.65 -5.50
N LEU A 121 6.03 -24.12 -4.45
CA LEU A 121 5.46 -23.38 -3.31
C LEU A 121 6.46 -22.66 -2.39
N GLN A 122 7.68 -22.36 -2.84
CA GLN A 122 8.58 -21.56 -2.01
C GLN A 122 8.31 -20.08 -2.25
N LEU A 123 7.54 -19.48 -1.33
CA LEU A 123 7.36 -18.04 -1.26
C LEU A 123 8.70 -17.42 -0.83
N ASP A 124 9.58 -17.16 -1.78
CA ASP A 124 10.79 -16.39 -1.54
C ASP A 124 10.41 -14.92 -1.33
N LEU A 125 10.09 -14.60 -0.08
CA LEU A 125 9.68 -13.25 0.33
C LEU A 125 10.73 -12.20 0.01
N ARG A 126 12.02 -12.56 -0.01
CA ARG A 126 13.08 -11.61 -0.35
C ARG A 126 13.06 -11.32 -1.84
N ALA A 127 13.11 -12.36 -2.67
CA ALA A 127 13.04 -12.18 -4.12
C ALA A 127 11.74 -11.47 -4.53
N ASN A 128 10.61 -11.76 -3.91
CA ASN A 128 9.35 -11.08 -4.22
C ASN A 128 9.37 -9.61 -3.79
N ALA A 129 9.98 -9.28 -2.65
CA ALA A 129 10.09 -7.89 -2.18
C ALA A 129 10.97 -7.01 -3.09
N ASP A 130 11.92 -7.59 -3.82
CA ASP A 130 12.74 -6.86 -4.80
C ASP A 130 11.98 -6.50 -6.09
N ASN A 131 10.81 -7.12 -6.32
CA ASN A 131 9.93 -6.81 -7.44
C ASN A 131 8.82 -5.80 -7.09
N VAL A 132 8.83 -5.30 -5.85
CA VAL A 132 7.89 -4.30 -5.36
C VAL A 132 8.62 -2.98 -5.22
N VAL A 133 8.21 -2.00 -6.02
CA VAL A 133 8.71 -0.63 -5.95
C VAL A 133 7.67 0.24 -5.27
N VAL A 134 7.96 0.70 -4.06
CA VAL A 134 7.10 1.66 -3.35
C VAL A 134 7.48 3.07 -3.82
N GLY A 135 6.51 3.81 -4.31
CA GLY A 135 6.66 5.18 -4.81
C GLY A 135 6.18 6.22 -3.80
N GLU A 136 5.54 7.26 -4.31
CA GLU A 136 5.11 8.41 -3.51
C GLU A 136 3.96 8.09 -2.52
N LEU A 137 3.87 8.91 -1.46
CA LEU A 137 2.73 8.91 -0.54
C LEU A 137 1.55 9.63 -1.19
N LEU A 138 0.45 8.90 -1.43
CA LEU A 138 -0.76 9.40 -2.08
C LEU A 138 -1.74 10.03 -1.11
N GLY A 139 -1.73 9.57 0.14
CA GLY A 139 -2.68 10.03 1.11
C GLY A 139 -2.45 9.48 2.49
N GLU A 140 -2.93 10.25 3.45
CA GLU A 140 -2.95 9.90 4.85
C GLU A 140 -4.40 9.91 5.34
N PHE A 141 -4.79 8.82 6.00
CA PHE A 141 -6.11 8.65 6.54
C PHE A 141 -6.04 8.27 8.01
N TRP A 142 -7.11 8.58 8.74
CA TRP A 142 -7.16 8.44 10.18
C TRP A 142 -8.43 7.72 10.61
N ARG A 143 -8.28 6.84 11.58
CA ARG A 143 -9.41 6.24 12.30
C ARG A 143 -9.43 6.76 13.74
N PRO A 144 -10.35 7.68 14.07
CA PRO A 144 -10.46 8.26 15.40
C PRO A 144 -10.72 7.22 16.50
N GLU A 145 -11.65 6.28 16.27
CA GLU A 145 -12.04 5.23 17.22
C GLU A 145 -12.08 3.84 16.57
N TYR A 146 -12.10 2.77 17.38
CA TYR A 146 -11.94 1.41 16.84
C TYR A 146 -13.02 0.98 15.83
N ASP A 147 -14.20 1.58 15.95
CA ASP A 147 -15.40 1.28 15.14
C ASP A 147 -15.91 2.52 14.39
N SER A 148 -15.10 3.58 14.28
CA SER A 148 -15.47 4.78 13.53
C SER A 148 -15.05 4.67 12.08
N ASP A 149 -15.67 5.46 11.20
CA ASP A 149 -15.20 5.61 9.82
C ASP A 149 -13.76 6.12 9.72
N ILE A 150 -13.17 5.89 8.56
CA ILE A 150 -11.86 6.40 8.18
C ILE A 150 -12.04 7.77 7.54
N LEU A 151 -11.27 8.74 8.01
CA LEU A 151 -11.33 10.13 7.57
C LEU A 151 -10.03 10.53 6.86
N PRO A 152 -10.07 11.38 5.83
CA PRO A 152 -8.88 11.89 5.15
C PRO A 152 -8.16 13.00 5.95
N TYR A 153 -8.48 13.15 7.23
CA TYR A 153 -7.91 14.13 8.15
C TYR A 153 -8.04 13.63 9.59
N LEU A 154 -7.23 14.18 10.50
CA LEU A 154 -7.40 13.97 11.94
C LEU A 154 -8.37 15.02 12.51
N PRO A 155 -9.52 14.65 13.08
CA PRO A 155 -10.47 15.63 13.63
C PRO A 155 -9.88 16.42 14.81
N LEU A 156 -10.20 17.71 14.89
CA LEU A 156 -9.58 18.67 15.83
C LEU A 156 -9.69 18.29 17.31
N HIS A 157 -10.78 17.62 17.72
CA HIS A 157 -11.01 17.23 19.13
C HIS A 157 -10.43 15.85 19.47
N VAL A 158 -9.81 15.16 18.51
CA VAL A 158 -9.30 13.80 18.66
C VAL A 158 -7.80 13.85 18.99
N ASN A 159 -7.48 13.74 20.27
CA ASN A 159 -6.09 13.78 20.74
C ASN A 159 -5.41 12.39 20.75
N ARG A 160 -6.18 11.31 20.62
CA ARG A 160 -5.69 9.93 20.71
C ARG A 160 -6.32 9.01 19.66
N PRO A 161 -6.03 9.24 18.36
CA PRO A 161 -6.54 8.39 17.29
C PRO A 161 -6.09 6.93 17.46
N ARG A 162 -6.86 5.98 16.91
CA ARG A 162 -6.57 4.54 17.03
C ARG A 162 -5.72 4.01 15.89
N GLU A 163 -5.88 4.57 14.69
CA GLU A 163 -5.16 4.13 13.51
C GLU A 163 -4.79 5.31 12.60
N LYS A 164 -3.55 5.31 12.11
CA LYS A 164 -3.06 6.11 10.98
C LYS A 164 -2.83 5.17 9.81
N ILE A 165 -3.35 5.51 8.64
CA ILE A 165 -3.29 4.70 7.43
C ILE A 165 -2.56 5.52 6.36
N LEU A 166 -1.46 4.99 5.88
CA LEU A 166 -0.64 5.60 4.83
C LEU A 166 -0.86 4.84 3.53
N VAL A 167 -1.19 5.55 2.47
CA VAL A 167 -1.48 4.98 1.16
C VAL A 167 -0.38 5.41 0.19
N TYR A 168 0.32 4.45 -0.39
CA TYR A 168 1.45 4.67 -1.29
C TYR A 168 1.14 4.19 -2.70
N GLN A 169 1.76 4.83 -3.68
CA GLN A 169 1.91 4.27 -5.01
C GLN A 169 2.77 3.01 -4.95
N VAL A 170 2.41 1.98 -5.71
CA VAL A 170 3.23 0.80 -5.89
C VAL A 170 3.32 0.39 -7.36
N GLY A 171 4.54 0.22 -7.83
CA GLY A 171 4.87 -0.45 -9.08
C GLY A 171 5.21 -1.93 -8.85
N LEU A 172 4.74 -2.79 -9.74
CA LEU A 172 5.10 -4.21 -9.78
C LEU A 172 5.92 -4.48 -11.05
N GLY A 173 7.18 -4.90 -10.90
CA GLY A 173 8.03 -5.20 -12.04
C GLY A 173 9.50 -5.39 -11.67
N ARG A 174 10.26 -6.02 -12.57
CA ARG A 174 11.73 -5.99 -12.48
C ARG A 174 12.17 -4.57 -12.79
N VAL A 175 12.82 -3.90 -11.86
CA VAL A 175 13.75 -2.83 -12.20
C VAL A 175 14.96 -3.51 -12.87
N SER A 176 14.84 -3.83 -14.16
CA SER A 176 16.04 -3.95 -14.99
C SER A 176 16.43 -2.54 -15.39
N ALA A 177 17.18 -1.87 -14.52
CA ALA A 177 18.03 -0.79 -14.99
C ALA A 177 19.09 -1.44 -15.88
N SER A 178 18.88 -1.38 -17.19
CA SER A 178 19.93 -1.61 -18.18
C SER A 178 20.04 -0.37 -19.05
N SER A 179 20.96 0.49 -18.67
CA SER A 179 21.77 1.34 -19.55
C SER A 179 23.04 1.68 -18.81
#